data_AF-A0A2X3K5K3-F1
#
_entry.id   AF-A0A2X3K5K3-F1
#
_cell.length_a   1.000
_cell.length_b   1.000
_cell.length_c   1.000
_cell.angle_alpha   90.00
_cell.angle_beta   90.00
_cell.angle_gamma   90.00
#
_symmetry.space_group_name_H-M   'P 1'
#
loop_
_entity.id
_entity.type
_entity.pdbx_description
1 polymer ?
#
loop_
_entity_poly.entity_id
_entity_poly.type
_entity_poly.pdbx_seq_one_letter_code
_entity_poly.pdbx_strand_id
1 'polypeptide(L)' 'MASGGMGDVLSGIIGALLGQKLSPYDAACAGCVAHGAAADVLAARFGNARDAGNRSLFHATAYC' A
#
# COMPACT_ATOMS: atom_id res chain seq x y z
N MET A 1 -4.49 7.84 -2.33
CA MET A 1 -3.67 8.86 -1.62
C MET A 1 -3.07 9.80 -2.65
N ALA A 2 -3.08 11.11 -2.42
CA ALA A 2 -2.46 12.09 -3.31
C ALA A 2 -1.92 13.27 -2.49
N SER A 3 -0.94 12.98 -1.63
CA SER A 3 -0.21 13.99 -0.86
C SER A 3 1.30 13.79 -1.08
N GLY A 4 2.08 14.85 -0.90
CA GLY A 4 3.53 14.77 -0.94
C GLY A 4 4.06 13.80 0.11
N GLY A 5 5.13 13.05 -0.22
CA GLY A 5 5.79 12.11 0.69
C GLY A 5 5.23 10.68 0.68
N MET A 6 4.13 10.41 -0.03
CA MET A 6 3.58 9.04 -0.08
C MET A 6 4.54 8.03 -0.74
N GLY A 7 5.29 8.48 -1.75
CA GLY A 7 6.33 7.67 -2.39
C GLY A 7 7.52 7.37 -1.48
N ASP A 8 7.86 8.29 -0.55
CA ASP A 8 8.94 8.08 0.42
C ASP A 8 8.54 7.00 1.42
N VAL A 9 7.28 7.01 1.87
CA VAL A 9 6.73 5.96 2.74
C VAL A 9 6.74 4.60 2.03
N LEU A 10 6.25 4.52 0.80
CA LEU A 10 6.28 3.27 0.03
C LEU A 10 7.72 2.76 -0.17
N SER A 11 8.64 3.64 -0.54
CA SER A 11 10.05 3.29 -0.74
C SER A 11 10.72 2.82 0.55
N GLY A 12 10.36 3.40 1.70
CA GLY A 12 10.81 2.95 3.01
C GLY A 12 10.30 1.55 3.38
N ILE A 13 9.02 1.25 3.07
CA ILE A 13 8.45 -0.10 3.26
C ILE A 13 9.20 -1.13 2.42
N ILE A 14 9.41 -0.84 1.12
CA ILE A 14 10.14 -1.73 0.22
C ILE A 14 11.58 -1.93 0.69
N GLY A 15 12.27 -0.85 1.11
CA GLY A 15 13.63 -0.93 1.66
C GLY A 15 13.73 -1.80 2.91
N ALA A 16 12.73 -1.74 3.80
CA ALA A 16 12.67 -2.60 4.98
C ALA A 16 12.47 -4.07 4.62
N LEU A 17 11.61 -4.37 3.64
CA LEU A 17 11.37 -5.74 3.14
C LEU A 17 12.60 -6.32 2.43
N LEU A 18 13.31 -5.50 1.66
CA LEU A 18 14.61 -5.88 1.08
C LEU A 18 15.64 -6.19 2.17
N GLY A 19 15.69 -5.41 3.24
CA GLY A 19 16.53 -5.68 4.42
C GLY A 19 16.19 -7.01 5.12
N GLN A 20 14.95 -7.49 4.97
CA GLN A 20 14.48 -8.79 5.43
C GLN A 20 14.77 -9.94 4.44
N LYS A 21 15.51 -9.68 3.36
CA LYS A 21 15.88 -10.65 2.31
C LYS A 21 14.72 -11.12 1.43
N LEU A 22 13.64 -10.35 1.30
CA LEU A 22 12.64 -10.62 0.26
C LEU A 22 13.25 -10.35 -1.13
N SER A 23 12.75 -11.05 -2.15
CA SER A 23 13.11 -10.72 -3.52
C SER A 23 12.62 -9.30 -3.86
N PRO A 24 13.29 -8.55 -4.75
CA PRO A 24 12.84 -7.21 -5.11
C PRO A 24 11.40 -7.15 -5.63
N TYR A 25 10.99 -8.20 -6.34
CA TYR A 25 9.61 -8.32 -6.84
C TYR A 25 8.62 -8.52 -5.70
N ASP A 26 8.88 -9.47 -4.80
CA ASP A 26 8.00 -9.74 -3.65
C ASP A 26 7.94 -8.54 -2.69
N ALA A 27 9.07 -7.89 -2.45
CA ALA A 27 9.14 -6.68 -1.63
C ALA A 27 8.30 -5.53 -2.23
N ALA A 28 8.33 -5.36 -3.56
CA ALA A 28 7.52 -4.36 -4.24
C ALA A 28 6.02 -4.70 -4.20
N CYS A 29 5.64 -5.95 -4.51
CA CYS A 29 4.24 -6.38 -4.47
C CYS A 29 3.68 -6.28 -3.04
N ALA A 30 4.39 -6.83 -2.05
CA ALA A 30 3.98 -6.75 -0.65
C ALA A 30 3.96 -5.31 -0.12
N GLY A 31 4.95 -4.49 -0.50
CA GLY A 31 5.02 -3.08 -0.13
C GLY A 31 3.84 -2.27 -0.65
N CYS A 32 3.48 -2.42 -1.92
CA CYS A 32 2.31 -1.76 -2.52
C CYS A 32 1.00 -2.16 -1.84
N VAL A 33 0.82 -3.46 -1.54
CA VAL A 33 -0.38 -3.97 -0.85
C VAL A 33 -0.47 -3.41 0.56
N ALA A 34 0.60 -3.50 1.35
CA ALA A 34 0.63 -3.00 2.72
C ALA A 34 0.39 -1.47 2.76
N HIS A 35 1.00 -0.74 1.83
CA HIS A 35 0.84 0.69 1.71
C HIS A 35 -0.59 1.11 1.34
N GLY A 36 -1.21 0.43 0.36
CA GLY A 36 -2.60 0.66 -0.04
C GLY A 36 -3.60 0.30 1.06
N ALA A 37 -3.42 -0.83 1.74
CA ALA A 37 -4.29 -1.21 2.86
C ALA A 37 -4.22 -0.20 4.01
N ALA A 38 -3.03 0.32 4.33
CA ALA A 38 -2.88 1.39 5.31
C ALA A 38 -3.59 2.68 4.89
N ALA A 39 -3.54 3.02 3.58
CA ALA A 39 -4.28 4.14 3.00
C ALA A 39 -5.78 4.01 3.22
N ASP A 40 -6.32 2.83 2.94
CA ASP A 40 -7.75 2.54 3.00
C ASP A 40 -8.26 2.60 4.45
N VAL A 41 -7.49 2.07 5.41
CA VAL A 41 -7.81 2.19 6.84
C VAL A 41 -7.80 3.66 7.27
N LEU A 42 -6.84 4.46 6.80
CA LEU A 42 -6.77 5.88 7.12
C LEU A 42 -7.93 6.66 6.50
N ALA A 43 -8.28 6.34 5.25
CA ALA A 43 -9.44 6.91 4.55
C ALA A 43 -10.77 6.53 5.23
N ALA A 44 -10.90 5.31 5.74
CA ALA A 44 -12.09 4.90 6.49
C ALA A 44 -12.22 5.61 7.85
N ARG A 45 -11.10 5.98 8.48
CA ARG A 45 -11.09 6.65 9.80
C ARG A 45 -11.17 8.17 9.72
N PHE A 46 -10.60 8.77 8.68
CA PHE A 46 -10.39 10.22 8.58
C PHE A 46 -10.79 10.81 7.23
N GLY A 47 -11.10 9.99 6.23
CA GLY A 47 -11.55 10.43 4.92
C GLY A 47 -13.04 10.77 4.93
N ASN A 48 -13.40 11.83 4.22
CA ASN A 48 -14.81 12.13 3.95
C ASN A 48 -15.42 10.96 3.16
N ALA A 49 -16.68 10.60 3.40
CA ALA A 49 -17.38 9.37 2.93
C ALA A 49 -17.27 9.02 1.42
N ARG A 50 -16.66 9.87 0.59
CA ARG A 50 -16.41 9.68 -0.84
C ARG A 50 -15.30 8.67 -1.14
N ASP A 51 -14.39 8.42 -0.21
CA ASP A 51 -13.26 7.49 -0.41
C ASP A 51 -13.57 6.06 0.07
N ALA A 52 -14.69 5.87 0.79
CA ALA A 52 -15.12 4.58 1.36
C ALA A 52 -15.84 3.67 0.35
N GLY A 53 -16.01 4.12 -0.89
CA GLY A 53 -16.81 3.45 -1.91
C GLY A 53 -16.05 2.37 -2.68
N ASN A 54 -16.08 1.14 -2.17
CA ASN A 54 -16.07 -0.10 -2.96
C ASN A 54 -14.91 -0.30 -3.96
N ARG A 55 -13.69 -0.60 -3.49
CA ARG A 55 -12.61 -1.09 -4.35
C ARG A 55 -11.75 -2.19 -3.71
N SER A 56 -12.20 -3.43 -3.92
CA SER A 56 -11.36 -4.51 -4.47
C SER A 56 -9.97 -4.80 -3.84
N LEU A 57 -9.82 -4.76 -2.51
CA LEU A 57 -8.62 -5.32 -1.84
C LEU A 57 -8.34 -6.80 -2.23
N PHE A 58 -9.29 -7.48 -2.88
CA PHE A 58 -9.19 -8.87 -3.30
C PHE A 58 -8.68 -9.12 -4.74
N HIS A 59 -8.49 -8.12 -5.59
CA HIS A 59 -8.06 -8.35 -6.98
C HIS A 59 -6.61 -7.96 -7.30
N ALA A 60 -5.94 -7.23 -6.40
CA ALA A 60 -4.51 -6.91 -6.52
C ALA A 60 -3.60 -8.07 -6.05
N THR A 61 -4.13 -9.01 -5.26
CA THR A 61 -3.46 -10.24 -4.82
C THR A 61 -3.55 -11.40 -5.83
N ALA A 62 -4.12 -11.17 -7.02
CA ALA A 62 -4.32 -12.22 -8.03
C ALA A 62 -3.34 -12.14 -9.22
N TYR A 63 -2.45 -11.14 -9.28
CA TYR A 63 -1.56 -10.91 -10.43
C TYR A 63 -0.11 -10.52 -10.08
N CYS A 64 0.25 -10.42 -8.80
CA CYS A 64 1.52 -10.98 -8.31
C CYS A 64 1.12 -12.29 -7.61
#